data_AF-A0A1I7NC80-F1
#
_entry.id   AF-A0A1I7NC80-F1
#
_cell.length_a   1.000
_cell.length_b   1.000
_cell.length_c   1.000
_cell.angle_alpha   90.00
_cell.angle_beta   90.00
_cell.angle_gamma   90.00
#
_symmetry.space_group_name_H-M   'P 1'
#
loop_
_entity.id
_entity.type
_entity.pdbx_description
1 polymer ?
#
loop_
_entity_poly.entity_id
_entity_poly.type
_entity_poly.pdbx_seq_one_letter_code
_entity_poly.pdbx_strand_id
1 'polypeptide(L)'
;MKQGHLWPIAISTWRCSLVQESESRVLDKVIVRLPDGMRDQLKAAASEVGRSMNAEIVARLEASFEIDEAGGKQGFMMGELSAQIANSISMLKAEISRMSNSLEMLTEENKFLREELSAMYRQASEHRRSEDGY
;
A
#
# COMPACT_ATOMS: atom_id res chain seq x y z
N MET A 1 64.58 3.95 66.41
CA MET A 1 64.34 3.47 65.03
C MET A 1 63.53 2.18 65.07
N LYS A 2 62.49 2.10 64.23
CA LYS A 2 61.63 0.93 63.87
C LYS A 2 60.77 0.37 65.01
N GLN A 3 59.62 0.98 65.35
CA GLN A 3 58.29 0.83 64.73
C GLN A 3 57.93 -0.63 64.41
N GLY A 4 57.01 -1.16 65.21
CA GLY A 4 56.43 -2.50 65.06
C GLY A 4 55.19 -2.49 64.18
N HIS A 5 54.80 -3.69 63.73
CA HIS A 5 53.43 -3.97 63.32
C HIS A 5 53.12 -5.44 63.63
N LEU A 6 52.16 -5.62 64.53
CA LEU A 6 51.47 -6.85 64.82
C LEU A 6 50.03 -6.61 64.41
N TRP A 7 49.47 -7.33 63.42
CA TRP A 7 48.07 -7.77 63.36
C TRP A 7 47.75 -8.61 62.10
N PRO A 8 46.62 -9.36 62.08
CA PRO A 8 46.65 -10.82 62.02
C PRO A 8 45.90 -11.35 60.79
N ILE A 9 45.76 -12.67 60.75
CA ILE A 9 44.94 -13.46 59.83
C ILE A 9 43.58 -12.77 59.59
N ALA A 10 43.35 -12.27 58.36
CA ALA A 10 42.05 -11.82 57.90
C ALA A 10 41.74 -12.48 56.56
N ILE A 11 40.88 -13.49 56.62
CA ILE A 11 40.16 -14.01 55.44
C ILE A 11 39.33 -12.84 54.90
N SER A 12 39.77 -12.21 53.82
CA SER A 12 38.85 -11.50 52.93
C SER A 12 38.75 -12.31 51.65
N THR A 13 37.80 -13.24 51.66
CA THR A 13 36.98 -13.64 50.52
C THR A 13 37.30 -12.82 49.27
N TRP A 14 37.90 -13.46 48.28
CA TRP A 14 37.72 -13.07 46.89
C TRP A 14 36.25 -12.77 46.71
N ARG A 15 35.90 -11.49 46.53
CA ARG A 15 34.57 -11.08 46.08
C ARG A 15 34.46 -11.53 44.63
N CYS A 16 34.24 -12.83 44.45
CA CYS A 16 33.71 -13.35 43.21
C CYS A 16 32.30 -12.78 43.06
N SER A 17 32.03 -12.24 41.88
CA SER A 17 30.70 -11.93 41.36
C SER A 17 30.00 -10.69 41.94
N LEU A 18 30.40 -9.51 41.46
CA LEU A 18 29.37 -8.63 40.91
C LEU A 18 28.94 -9.30 39.61
N VAL A 19 27.83 -10.04 39.64
CA VAL A 19 27.17 -10.50 38.42
C VAL A 19 26.93 -9.24 37.60
N GLN A 20 27.69 -9.04 36.53
CA GLN A 20 27.35 -8.02 35.56
C GLN A 20 26.07 -8.48 34.89
N GLU A 21 24.95 -7.97 35.38
CA GLU A 21 23.62 -8.14 34.81
C GLU A 21 23.58 -7.29 33.53
N SER A 22 24.15 -7.81 32.44
CA SER A 22 24.07 -7.16 31.14
C SER A 22 22.63 -7.27 30.64
N GLU A 23 22.07 -6.20 30.09
CA GLU A 23 20.68 -6.16 29.59
C GLU A 23 20.35 -7.35 28.67
N SER A 24 21.32 -7.80 27.87
CA SER A 24 21.23 -9.00 27.02
C SER A 24 20.97 -10.32 27.76
N ARG A 25 21.27 -10.41 29.06
CA ARG A 25 21.05 -11.61 29.88
C ARG A 25 19.64 -11.67 30.46
N VAL A 26 18.96 -10.52 30.55
CA VAL A 26 17.59 -10.38 31.05
C VAL A 26 16.55 -10.57 29.93
N LEU A 27 16.96 -10.43 28.67
CA LEU A 27 16.08 -10.63 27.51
C LEU A 27 15.69 -12.11 27.32
N ASP A 28 14.49 -12.31 26.78
CA ASP A 28 13.96 -13.62 26.40
C ASP A 28 14.82 -14.29 25.32
N LYS A 29 14.98 -15.61 25.46
CA LYS A 29 15.85 -16.41 24.60
C LYS A 29 15.04 -17.46 23.85
N VAL A 30 15.10 -17.41 22.53
CA VAL A 30 14.48 -18.39 21.64
C VAL A 30 15.57 -19.22 20.97
N ILE A 31 15.46 -20.55 21.08
CA ILE A 31 16.37 -21.48 20.39
C ILE A 31 15.75 -21.83 19.02
N VAL A 32 16.40 -21.37 17.95
CA VAL A 32 15.95 -21.63 16.57
C VAL A 32 16.77 -22.76 15.96
N ARG A 33 16.09 -23.75 15.38
CA ARG A 33 16.74 -24.82 14.61
C ARG A 33 16.75 -24.42 13.14
N LEU A 34 17.94 -24.20 12.60
CA LEU A 34 18.14 -23.78 11.20
C LEU A 34 18.53 -25.01 10.35
N PRO A 35 18.06 -25.10 9.10
CA PRO A 35 18.56 -26.08 8.13
C PRO A 35 20.02 -25.77 7.74
N ASP A 36 20.69 -26.76 7.16
CA ASP A 36 22.11 -26.66 6.79
C ASP A 36 22.38 -25.46 5.86
N GLY A 37 23.49 -24.76 6.12
CA GLY A 37 23.92 -23.57 5.36
C GLY A 37 23.19 -22.26 5.69
N MET A 38 21.99 -22.30 6.30
CA MET A 38 21.22 -21.08 6.60
C MET A 38 21.89 -20.21 7.67
N ARG A 39 22.60 -20.81 8.63
CA ARG A 39 23.36 -20.06 9.65
C ARG A 39 24.49 -19.24 9.03
N ASP A 40 25.18 -19.79 8.04
CA ASP A 40 26.30 -19.12 7.37
C ASP A 40 25.78 -17.97 6.49
N GLN A 41 24.64 -18.16 5.84
CA GLN A 41 23.95 -17.09 5.11
C GLN A 41 23.57 -15.91 6.03
N LEU A 42 22.98 -16.18 7.19
CA LEU A 42 22.64 -15.14 8.18
C LEU A 42 23.89 -14.40 8.68
N LYS A 43 24.99 -15.13 8.91
CA LYS A 43 26.25 -14.55 9.35
C LYS A 43 26.86 -13.65 8.27
N ALA A 44 26.82 -14.05 7.01
CA ALA A 44 27.28 -13.25 5.88
C ALA A 44 26.45 -11.96 5.75
N ALA A 45 25.12 -12.07 5.76
CA ALA A 45 24.22 -10.92 5.68
C ALA A 45 24.42 -9.93 6.85
N ALA A 46 24.56 -10.43 8.08
CA ALA A 46 24.84 -9.58 9.23
C ALA A 46 26.19 -8.84 9.09
N SER A 47 27.21 -9.51 8.52
CA SER A 47 28.54 -8.93 8.33
C SER A 47 28.55 -7.85 7.25
N GLU A 48 27.76 -8.00 6.19
CA GLU A 48 27.58 -7.00 5.12
C GLU A 48 26.98 -5.68 5.66
N VAL A 49 26.00 -5.79 6.57
CA VAL A 49 25.31 -4.63 7.17
C VAL A 49 26.03 -4.10 8.42
N GLY A 50 27.09 -4.77 8.88
CA GLY A 50 27.84 -4.38 10.09
C GLY A 50 27.07 -4.62 11.40
N ARG A 51 26.15 -5.58 11.43
CA ARG A 51 25.32 -5.93 12.59
C ARG A 51 25.77 -7.25 13.21
N SER A 52 25.40 -7.48 14.48
CA SER A 52 25.49 -8.82 15.04
C SER A 52 24.46 -9.73 14.37
N MET A 53 24.77 -11.03 14.27
CA MET A 53 23.82 -12.01 13.72
C MET A 53 22.47 -11.99 14.45
N ASN A 54 22.47 -11.75 15.76
CA ASN A 54 21.22 -11.62 16.53
C ASN A 54 20.42 -10.38 16.12
N ALA A 55 21.08 -9.23 15.94
CA ALA A 55 20.42 -8.01 15.49
C ALA A 55 19.84 -8.16 14.07
N GLU A 56 20.51 -8.92 13.19
CA GLU A 56 19.98 -9.21 11.86
C GLU A 56 18.75 -10.13 11.90
N ILE A 57 18.75 -11.14 12.78
CA ILE A 57 17.58 -12.02 12.97
C ILE A 57 16.39 -11.22 13.48
N VAL A 58 16.59 -10.36 14.48
CA VAL A 58 15.52 -9.50 15.03
C VAL A 58 14.98 -8.57 13.95
N ALA A 59 15.84 -7.88 13.20
CA ALA A 59 15.40 -6.95 12.16
C ALA A 59 14.55 -7.63 11.06
N ARG A 60 14.90 -8.86 10.67
CA ARG A 60 14.11 -9.63 9.69
C ARG A 60 12.76 -10.08 10.24
N LEU A 61 12.70 -10.43 11.52
CA LEU A 61 11.45 -10.80 12.18
C LEU A 61 10.53 -9.58 12.32
N GLU A 62 11.06 -8.44 12.76
CA GLU A 62 10.31 -7.17 12.83
C GLU A 62 9.73 -6.80 11.46
N ALA A 63 10.55 -6.82 10.41
CA ALA A 63 10.08 -6.55 9.05
C ALA A 63 8.99 -7.53 8.58
N SER A 64 9.03 -8.79 9.00
CA SER A 64 8.00 -9.77 8.64
C SER A 64 6.66 -9.42 9.29
N PHE A 65 6.66 -9.02 10.56
CA PHE A 65 5.45 -8.58 11.25
C PHE A 65 4.91 -7.26 10.68
N GLU A 66 5.78 -6.31 10.33
CA GLU A 66 5.38 -5.07 9.66
C GLU A 66 4.71 -5.34 8.31
N ILE A 67 5.20 -6.31 7.53
CA ILE A 67 4.58 -6.73 6.27
C ILE A 67 3.20 -7.35 6.51
N ASP A 68 3.03 -8.19 7.54
CA ASP A 68 1.73 -8.79 7.87
C ASP A 68 0.72 -7.74 8.33
N GLU A 69 1.15 -6.79 9.17
CA GLU A 69 0.31 -5.67 9.61
C GLU A 69 -0.01 -4.70 8.47
N ALA A 70 0.97 -4.39 7.63
CA ALA A 70 0.78 -3.54 6.45
C ALA A 70 -0.13 -4.24 5.43
N GLY A 71 0.02 -5.54 5.21
CA GLY A 71 -0.84 -6.36 4.36
C GLY A 71 -2.28 -6.37 4.85
N GLY A 72 -2.49 -6.45 6.18
CA GLY A 72 -3.80 -6.29 6.80
C GLY A 72 -4.41 -4.91 6.55
N LYS A 73 -3.66 -3.83 6.82
CA LYS A 73 -4.11 -2.45 6.59
C LYS A 73 -4.33 -2.15 5.09
N GLN A 74 -3.47 -2.66 4.22
CA GLN A 74 -3.58 -2.55 2.76
C GLN A 74 -4.81 -3.29 2.25
N GLY A 75 -5.15 -4.46 2.79
CA GLY A 75 -6.39 -5.17 2.47
C GLY A 75 -7.64 -4.35 2.79
N PHE A 76 -7.70 -3.74 3.97
CA PHE A 76 -8.81 -2.86 4.36
C PHE A 76 -8.89 -1.60 3.48
N MET A 77 -7.77 -0.90 3.25
CA MET A 77 -7.74 0.29 2.41
C MET A 77 -8.09 -0.02 0.94
N MET A 78 -7.63 -1.16 0.40
CA MET A 78 -7.97 -1.60 -0.95
C MET A 78 -9.44 -1.97 -1.08
N GLY A 79 -10.05 -2.55 -0.04
CA GLY A 79 -11.49 -2.84 -0.01
C GLY A 79 -12.34 -1.56 -0.08
N GLU A 80 -11.99 -0.55 0.72
CA GLU A 80 -12.71 0.72 0.74
C GLU A 80 -12.52 1.51 -0.56
N LEU A 81 -11.29 1.59 -1.07
CA LEU A 81 -10.99 2.23 -2.35
C LEU A 81 -11.70 1.51 -3.50
N SER A 82 -11.75 0.17 -3.50
CA SER A 82 -12.48 -0.62 -4.50
C SER A 82 -13.98 -0.32 -4.48
N ALA A 83 -14.58 -0.20 -3.28
CA ALA A 83 -15.98 0.16 -3.13
C ALA A 83 -16.27 1.59 -3.65
N GLN A 84 -15.39 2.55 -3.33
CA GLN A 84 -15.52 3.92 -3.84
C GLN A 84 -15.38 3.99 -5.37
N ILE A 85 -14.43 3.24 -5.94
CA ILE A 85 -14.24 3.12 -7.39
C ILE A 85 -15.49 2.51 -8.03
N ALA A 86 -16.03 1.42 -7.46
CA ALA A 86 -17.23 0.76 -7.98
C ALA A 86 -18.45 1.71 -7.98
N ASN A 87 -18.65 2.46 -6.89
CA ASN A 87 -19.69 3.47 -6.81
C ASN A 87 -19.51 4.56 -7.87
N SER A 88 -18.30 5.10 -8.01
CA SER A 88 -17.99 6.12 -9.01
C SER A 88 -18.23 5.62 -10.44
N ILE A 89 -17.83 4.38 -10.75
CA ILE A 89 -18.10 3.73 -12.04
C ILE A 89 -19.61 3.59 -12.28
N SER A 90 -20.38 3.20 -11.25
CA SER A 90 -21.84 3.05 -11.38
C SER A 90 -22.52 4.39 -11.70
N MET A 91 -22.07 5.47 -11.07
CA MET A 91 -22.59 6.83 -11.31
C MET A 91 -22.23 7.31 -12.70
N LEU A 92 -20.97 7.17 -13.11
CA LEU A 92 -20.53 7.54 -14.46
C LEU A 92 -21.28 6.75 -15.54
N LYS A 93 -21.52 5.45 -15.31
CA LYS A 93 -22.30 4.61 -16.22
C LYS A 93 -23.73 5.12 -16.38
N ALA A 94 -24.38 5.50 -15.27
CA ALA A 94 -25.72 6.08 -15.31
C ALA A 94 -25.75 7.42 -16.05
N GLU A 95 -24.74 8.27 -15.84
CA GLU A 95 -24.59 9.56 -16.54
C GLU A 95 -24.44 9.37 -18.06
N ILE A 96 -23.58 8.44 -18.47
CA ILE A 96 -23.38 8.09 -19.88
C ILE A 96 -24.69 7.62 -20.51
N SER A 97 -25.47 6.78 -19.82
CA SER A 97 -26.77 6.33 -20.33
C SER A 97 -27.75 7.49 -20.51
N ARG A 98 -27.81 8.45 -19.58
CA ARG A 98 -28.66 9.64 -19.73
C ARG A 98 -28.24 10.49 -20.92
N MET A 99 -26.95 10.76 -21.04
CA MET A 99 -26.40 11.55 -22.15
C MET A 99 -26.65 10.86 -23.49
N SER A 100 -26.46 9.54 -23.57
CA SER A 100 -26.71 8.76 -24.78
C SER A 100 -28.16 8.89 -25.24
N ASN A 101 -29.13 8.75 -24.32
CA ASN A 101 -30.55 8.88 -24.64
C ASN A 101 -30.90 10.31 -25.09
N SER A 102 -30.31 11.32 -24.45
CA SER A 102 -30.52 12.72 -24.84
C SER A 102 -29.94 13.03 -26.22
N LEU A 103 -28.79 12.46 -26.56
CA LEU A 103 -28.18 12.61 -27.89
C LEU A 103 -29.08 11.97 -28.95
N GLU A 104 -29.60 10.77 -28.68
CA GLU A 104 -30.51 10.08 -29.59
C GLU A 104 -31.77 10.92 -29.88
N MET A 105 -32.37 11.49 -28.84
CA MET A 105 -33.51 12.41 -29.01
C MET A 105 -33.17 13.63 -29.88
N LEU A 106 -32.04 14.29 -29.60
CA LEU A 106 -31.61 15.46 -30.38
C LEU A 106 -31.29 15.10 -31.83
N THR A 107 -30.77 13.90 -32.09
CA THR A 107 -30.49 13.45 -33.45
C THR A 107 -31.78 13.22 -34.24
N GLU A 108 -32.81 12.65 -33.62
CA GLU A 108 -34.12 12.47 -34.25
C GLU A 108 -34.82 13.82 -34.49
N GLU A 109 -34.74 14.74 -33.54
CA GLU A 109 -35.26 16.11 -33.71
C GLU A 109 -34.58 16.83 -34.89
N ASN A 110 -33.25 16.76 -34.99
CA ASN A 110 -32.51 17.36 -36.10
C ASN A 110 -32.87 16.72 -37.44
N LYS A 111 -33.10 15.41 -37.48
CA LYS A 111 -33.52 14.71 -38.68
C LYS A 111 -34.91 15.17 -39.13
N PHE A 112 -35.86 15.26 -38.20
CA PHE A 112 -37.21 15.75 -38.46
C PHE A 112 -37.20 17.17 -39.04
N LEU A 113 -36.49 18.10 -38.39
CA LEU A 113 -36.40 19.49 -38.85
C LEU A 113 -35.76 19.60 -40.24
N ARG A 114 -34.78 18.76 -40.56
CA ARG A 114 -34.16 18.70 -41.89
C ARG A 114 -35.15 18.21 -42.95
N GLU A 115 -35.96 17.21 -42.64
CA GLU A 115 -37.00 16.70 -43.54
C GLU A 115 -38.07 17.77 -43.81
N GLU A 116 -38.53 18.45 -42.76
CA GLU A 116 -39.51 19.54 -42.85
C GLU A 116 -38.99 20.71 -43.70
N LEU A 117 -37.76 21.19 -43.43
CA LEU A 117 -37.12 22.21 -44.25
C LEU A 117 -37.01 21.78 -45.72
N SER A 118 -36.64 20.52 -45.98
CA SER A 118 -36.54 20.00 -47.35
C SER A 118 -37.90 20.01 -48.08
N ALA A 119 -38.99 19.73 -47.36
CA ALA A 119 -40.35 19.76 -47.90
C ALA A 119 -40.79 21.20 -48.22
N MET A 120 -40.51 22.15 -47.32
CA MET A 120 -40.78 23.57 -47.57
C MET A 120 -40.03 24.08 -48.82
N TYR A 121 -38.75 23.74 -48.95
CA TYR A 121 -37.96 24.14 -50.13
C TYR A 121 -38.51 23.53 -51.44
N ARG A 122 -39.01 22.28 -51.42
CA ARG A 122 -39.67 21.68 -52.59
C ARG A 122 -40.94 22.44 -52.96
N GLN A 123 -41.84 22.69 -52.01
CA GLN A 123 -43.09 23.43 -52.25
C GLN A 123 -42.82 24.83 -52.81
N ALA A 124 -41.85 25.56 -52.25
CA ALA A 124 -41.47 26.88 -52.74
C ALA A 124 -40.87 26.85 -54.16
N SER A 125 -40.19 25.75 -54.54
CA SER A 125 -39.67 25.57 -55.90
C SER A 125 -40.77 25.24 -56.92
N GLU A 126 -41.79 24.47 -56.50
CA GLU A 126 -42.94 24.13 -57.33
C GLU A 126 -43.84 25.35 -57.57
N HIS A 127 -44.06 26.17 -56.53
CA HIS A 127 -44.85 27.40 -56.65
C HIS A 127 -44.22 28.39 -57.63
N ARG A 128 -42.90 28.63 -57.53
CA ARG A 128 -42.18 29.48 -58.50
C ARG A 128 -42.28 28.96 -59.93
N ARG A 129 -42.20 27.64 -60.14
CA ARG A 129 -42.39 27.04 -61.47
C ARG A 129 -43.80 27.28 -62.04
N SER A 130 -44.81 27.34 -61.18
CA SER A 130 -46.18 27.65 -61.60
C SER A 130 -46.40 29.13 -61.91
N GLU A 131 -45.66 30.02 -61.26
CA GLU A 131 -45.71 31.47 -61.51
C GLU A 131 -44.96 31.88 -62.78
N ASP A 132 -43.80 31.26 -63.07
CA ASP A 132 -42.99 31.54 -64.28
C ASP A 132 -43.52 30.84 -65.55
N GLY A 133 -44.59 30.05 -65.44
CA GLY A 133 -45.13 29.20 -66.51
C GLY A 133 -46.18 29.82 -67.43
N TYR A 134 -46.33 31.15 -67.47
CA TYR A 134 -47.31 31.87 -68.30
C TYR A 134 -46.67 32.81 -69.33
#